data_AF-A0A8B6D422-F1
#
_entry.id   AF-A0A8B6D422-F1
#
_cell.length_a   1.000
_cell.length_b   1.000
_cell.length_c   1.000
_cell.angle_alpha   90.00
_cell.angle_beta   90.00
_cell.angle_gamma   90.00
#
_symmetry.space_group_name_H-M   'P 1'
#
loop_
_entity.id
_entity.type
_entity.pdbx_description
1 polymer ?
#
loop_
_entity_poly.entity_id
_entity_poly.type
_entity_poly.pdbx_seq_one_letter_code
_entity_poly.pdbx_strand_id
1 'polypeptide(L)'
;MSEIYLKTSEDILGYKNKERKEWISEKTWALIMERKLLKSKTNQATGEQQERTKDLYNSKEKEVKKNAKADKKAYIDKIAEEAENASKVGDMRKLYNITKQLSGRVNTNSTHIKDKDGDHNPVYEAPHAHFTSATHWPPQDEAEESYLETTSNCDEHLHAMR
;
A
#
# COMPACT_ATOMS: atom_id res chain seq x y z
N MET A 1 32.32 5.44 -37.57
CA MET A 1 32.43 6.21 -36.32
C MET A 1 31.32 5.91 -35.33
N SER A 2 30.03 5.86 -35.71
CA SER A 2 28.93 5.62 -34.76
C SER A 2 29.05 4.30 -33.97
N GLU A 3 29.52 3.23 -34.59
CA GLU A 3 29.60 1.89 -33.99
C GLU A 3 30.63 1.80 -32.84
N ILE A 4 31.73 2.57 -32.95
CA ILE A 4 32.75 2.67 -31.89
C ILE A 4 32.15 3.33 -30.65
N TYR A 5 31.38 4.42 -30.84
CA TYR A 5 30.71 5.12 -29.74
C TYR A 5 29.59 4.29 -29.09
N LEU A 6 28.85 3.50 -29.88
CA LEU A 6 27.84 2.60 -29.33
C LEU A 6 28.47 1.50 -28.46
N LYS A 7 29.56 0.88 -28.94
CA LYS A 7 30.26 -0.17 -28.20
C LYS A 7 30.91 0.35 -26.91
N THR A 8 31.57 1.51 -26.96
CA THR A 8 32.17 2.12 -25.75
C THR A 8 31.09 2.57 -24.76
N SER A 9 29.96 3.10 -25.24
CA SER A 9 28.81 3.45 -24.40
C SER A 9 28.21 2.22 -23.73
N GLU A 10 28.03 1.11 -24.45
CA GLU A 10 27.52 -0.14 -23.90
C GLU A 10 28.46 -0.75 -22.86
N ASP A 11 29.77 -0.70 -23.08
CA ASP A 11 30.79 -1.21 -22.14
C ASP A 11 30.87 -0.37 -20.85
N ILE A 12 30.79 0.96 -20.98
CA ILE A 12 30.90 1.88 -19.83
C ILE A 12 29.58 1.99 -19.04
N LEU A 13 28.44 2.12 -19.74
CA LEU A 13 27.15 2.41 -19.12
C LEU A 13 26.28 1.15 -18.95
N GLY A 14 26.42 0.16 -19.82
CA GLY A 14 25.61 -1.05 -19.83
C GLY A 14 24.11 -0.82 -20.08
N TYR A 15 23.35 -1.92 -20.11
CA TYR A 15 21.89 -1.87 -20.16
C TYR A 15 21.27 -2.32 -18.83
N LYS A 16 20.35 -1.51 -18.30
CA LYS A 16 19.54 -1.92 -17.16
C LYS A 16 18.48 -2.92 -17.59
N ASN A 17 18.75 -4.21 -17.36
CA ASN A 17 17.77 -5.26 -17.52
C ASN A 17 16.67 -5.10 -16.46
N LYS A 18 15.41 -5.08 -16.90
CA LYS A 18 14.26 -5.08 -16.00
C LYS A 18 13.95 -6.53 -15.68
N GLU A 19 14.28 -6.94 -14.47
CA GLU A 19 13.93 -8.26 -13.96
C GLU A 19 12.41 -8.46 -13.93
N ARG A 20 12.00 -9.71 -14.15
CA ARG A 20 10.60 -10.11 -14.00
C ARG A 20 10.23 -9.97 -12.52
N LYS A 21 9.16 -9.25 -12.24
CA LYS A 21 8.63 -9.15 -10.87
C LYS A 21 8.16 -10.51 -10.38
N GLU A 22 8.38 -10.80 -9.10
CA GLU A 22 8.03 -12.09 -8.47
C GLU A 22 6.56 -12.48 -8.64
N TRP A 23 5.66 -11.50 -8.67
CA TRP A 23 4.22 -11.76 -8.81
C TRP A 23 3.78 -12.06 -10.25
N ILE A 24 4.63 -11.87 -11.26
CA ILE A 24 4.27 -12.14 -12.67
C ILE A 24 4.50 -13.62 -12.96
N SER A 25 3.44 -14.33 -13.34
CA SER A 25 3.50 -15.73 -13.73
C SER A 25 4.27 -15.93 -15.06
N GLU A 26 4.82 -17.12 -15.25
CA GLU A 26 5.47 -17.55 -16.50
C GLU A 26 4.54 -17.42 -17.70
N LYS A 27 3.26 -17.77 -17.53
CA LYS A 27 2.25 -17.65 -18.58
C LYS A 27 2.06 -16.20 -19.03
N THR A 28 1.91 -15.29 -18.08
CA THR A 28 1.79 -13.85 -18.37
C THR A 28 3.08 -13.29 -18.97
N TRP A 29 4.23 -13.80 -18.52
CA TRP A 29 5.52 -13.42 -19.07
C TRP A 29 5.67 -13.81 -20.55
N ALA A 30 5.25 -15.01 -20.94
CA ALA A 30 5.23 -15.45 -22.33
C ALA A 30 4.38 -14.50 -23.21
N LEU A 31 3.17 -14.13 -22.73
CA LEU A 31 2.31 -13.17 -23.43
C LEU A 31 2.94 -11.77 -23.55
N ILE A 32 3.69 -11.33 -22.53
CA ILE A 32 4.46 -10.07 -22.59
C ILE A 32 5.53 -10.15 -23.68
N MET A 33 6.20 -11.29 -23.84
CA MET A 33 7.20 -11.51 -24.88
C MET A 33 6.57 -11.54 -26.28
N GLU A 34 5.43 -12.20 -26.46
CA GLU A 34 4.66 -12.18 -27.71
C GLU A 34 4.26 -10.76 -28.11
N ARG A 35 3.73 -9.99 -27.15
CA ARG A 35 3.41 -8.58 -27.34
C ARG A 35 4.68 -7.77 -27.69
N LYS A 36 5.81 -8.08 -27.02
CA LYS A 36 7.20 -7.71 -27.36
C LYS A 36 7.43 -7.71 -28.87
N LEU A 37 7.28 -8.91 -29.42
CA LEU A 37 7.54 -9.21 -30.82
C LEU A 37 6.56 -8.48 -31.75
N LEU A 38 5.27 -8.47 -31.42
CA LEU A 38 4.26 -7.75 -32.20
C LEU A 38 4.52 -6.24 -32.24
N LYS A 39 5.01 -5.65 -31.15
CA LYS A 39 5.39 -4.24 -31.12
C LYS A 39 6.56 -3.95 -32.06
N SER A 40 7.58 -4.80 -32.06
CA SER A 40 8.71 -4.70 -32.99
C SER A 40 8.25 -4.81 -34.45
N LYS A 41 7.39 -5.80 -34.77
CA LYS A 41 6.79 -5.94 -36.11
C LYS A 41 5.98 -4.72 -36.52
N THR A 42 5.21 -4.14 -35.62
CA THR A 42 4.41 -2.92 -35.87
C THR A 42 5.30 -1.72 -36.17
N ASN A 43 6.45 -1.61 -35.51
CA ASN A 43 7.39 -0.51 -35.73
C ASN A 43 8.12 -0.63 -37.08
N GLN A 44 8.27 -1.86 -37.60
CA GLN A 44 8.89 -2.12 -38.91
C GLN A 44 7.89 -2.07 -40.07
N ALA A 45 6.61 -2.36 -39.81
CA ALA A 45 5.57 -2.39 -40.83
C ALA A 45 5.13 -0.98 -41.28
N THR A 46 4.69 -0.87 -42.54
CA THR A 46 4.19 0.38 -43.15
C THR A 46 2.87 0.10 -43.90
N GLY A 47 1.99 1.10 -44.01
CA GLY A 47 0.72 0.99 -44.72
C GLY A 47 -0.30 0.06 -44.04
N GLU A 48 -1.09 -0.67 -44.82
CA GLU A 48 -2.17 -1.56 -44.34
C GLU A 48 -1.67 -2.67 -43.40
N GLN A 49 -0.46 -3.18 -43.62
CA GLN A 49 0.12 -4.21 -42.76
C GLN A 49 0.36 -3.69 -41.34
N GLN A 50 0.63 -2.39 -41.20
CA GLN A 50 0.80 -1.74 -39.91
C GLN A 50 -0.50 -1.77 -39.11
N GLU A 51 -1.64 -1.49 -39.74
CA GLU A 51 -2.95 -1.52 -39.09
C GLU A 51 -3.30 -2.93 -38.58
N ARG A 52 -3.13 -3.95 -39.41
CA ARG A 52 -3.33 -5.36 -39.01
C ARG A 52 -2.46 -5.75 -37.81
N THR A 53 -1.19 -5.35 -37.81
CA THR A 53 -0.29 -5.61 -36.68
C THR A 53 -0.65 -4.84 -35.42
N LYS A 54 -1.18 -3.61 -35.55
CA LYS A 54 -1.69 -2.81 -34.43
C LYS A 54 -2.90 -3.48 -33.78
N ASP A 55 -3.81 -4.04 -34.58
CA ASP A 55 -4.99 -4.75 -34.05
C ASP A 55 -4.60 -6.00 -33.28
N LEU A 56 -3.68 -6.80 -33.83
CA LEU A 56 -3.12 -7.96 -33.13
C LEU A 56 -2.40 -7.56 -31.83
N TYR A 57 -1.60 -6.49 -31.88
CA TYR A 57 -0.96 -5.93 -30.69
C TYR A 57 -1.98 -5.51 -29.63
N ASN A 58 -3.05 -4.82 -30.02
CA ASN A 58 -4.10 -4.36 -29.12
C ASN A 58 -4.87 -5.54 -28.48
N SER A 59 -5.14 -6.59 -29.24
CA SER A 59 -5.75 -7.82 -28.72
C SER A 59 -4.86 -8.47 -27.65
N LYS A 60 -3.56 -8.64 -27.96
CA LYS A 60 -2.58 -9.20 -27.02
C LYS A 60 -2.33 -8.32 -25.80
N GLU A 61 -2.35 -7.00 -25.97
CA GLU A 61 -2.26 -6.04 -24.86
C GLU A 61 -3.43 -6.20 -23.87
N LYS A 62 -4.66 -6.44 -24.36
CA LYS A 62 -5.82 -6.71 -23.50
C LYS A 62 -5.63 -8.02 -22.73
N GLU A 63 -5.14 -9.06 -23.39
CA GLU A 63 -4.86 -10.36 -22.76
C GLU A 63 -3.79 -10.25 -21.66
N VAL A 64 -2.68 -9.59 -21.95
CA VAL A 64 -1.61 -9.30 -20.98
C VAL A 64 -2.16 -8.54 -19.78
N LYS A 65 -2.95 -7.48 -20.00
CA LYS A 65 -3.56 -6.70 -18.92
C LYS A 65 -4.49 -7.55 -18.05
N LYS A 66 -5.29 -8.42 -18.65
CA LYS A 66 -6.20 -9.31 -17.92
C LYS A 66 -5.41 -10.30 -17.04
N ASN A 67 -4.42 -10.97 -17.61
CA ASN A 67 -3.62 -11.95 -16.86
C ASN A 67 -2.74 -11.27 -15.80
N ALA A 68 -2.11 -10.14 -16.10
CA ALA A 68 -1.31 -9.41 -15.11
C ALA A 68 -2.14 -8.93 -13.91
N LYS A 69 -3.42 -8.57 -14.11
CA LYS A 69 -4.33 -8.26 -13.00
C LYS A 69 -4.66 -9.50 -12.17
N ALA A 70 -4.91 -10.63 -12.82
CA ALA A 70 -5.20 -11.89 -12.14
C ALA A 70 -3.99 -12.38 -11.31
N ASP A 71 -2.80 -12.38 -11.91
CA ASP A 71 -1.54 -12.73 -11.25
C ASP A 71 -1.28 -11.85 -10.02
N LYS A 72 -1.43 -10.52 -10.19
CA LYS A 72 -1.25 -9.58 -9.09
C LYS A 72 -2.24 -9.83 -7.96
N LYS A 73 -3.50 -10.13 -8.28
CA LYS A 73 -4.52 -10.45 -7.28
C LYS A 73 -4.13 -11.73 -6.52
N ALA A 74 -3.79 -12.80 -7.22
CA ALA A 74 -3.38 -14.06 -6.60
C ALA A 74 -2.15 -13.90 -5.68
N TYR A 75 -1.19 -13.07 -6.09
CA TYR A 75 -0.03 -12.75 -5.25
C TYR A 75 -0.41 -11.99 -3.97
N ILE A 76 -1.28 -10.98 -4.07
CA ILE A 76 -1.77 -10.24 -2.90
C ILE A 76 -2.57 -11.15 -1.97
N ASP A 77 -3.45 -12.00 -2.52
CA ASP A 77 -4.26 -12.95 -1.77
C ASP A 77 -3.37 -13.92 -0.98
N LYS A 78 -2.29 -14.44 -1.59
CA LYS A 78 -1.30 -15.28 -0.91
C LYS A 78 -0.61 -14.54 0.26
N ILE A 79 -0.20 -13.30 0.04
CA ILE A 79 0.43 -12.49 1.11
C ILE A 79 -0.56 -12.23 2.25
N ALA A 80 -1.82 -11.98 1.94
CA ALA A 80 -2.86 -11.77 2.94
C ALA A 80 -3.12 -13.04 3.77
N GLU A 81 -3.12 -14.21 3.13
CA GLU A 81 -3.22 -15.50 3.82
C GLU A 81 -2.03 -15.73 4.78
N GLU A 82 -0.81 -15.37 4.35
CA GLU A 82 0.37 -15.42 5.23
C GLU A 82 0.24 -14.47 6.43
N ALA A 83 -0.40 -13.31 6.24
CA ALA A 83 -0.68 -12.36 7.32
C ALA A 83 -1.68 -12.94 8.34
N GLU A 84 -2.77 -13.55 7.84
CA GLU A 84 -3.79 -14.19 8.69
C GLU A 84 -3.16 -15.30 9.53
N ASN A 85 -2.33 -16.15 8.91
CA ASN A 85 -1.62 -17.21 9.61
C ASN A 85 -0.63 -16.67 10.65
N ALA A 86 0.11 -15.61 10.34
CA ALA A 86 1.00 -14.96 11.31
C ALA A 86 0.21 -14.40 12.51
N SER A 87 -0.97 -13.82 12.27
CA SER A 87 -1.85 -13.34 13.34
C SER A 87 -2.38 -14.47 14.21
N LYS A 88 -2.74 -15.61 13.62
CA LYS A 88 -3.21 -16.80 14.38
C LYS A 88 -2.12 -17.39 15.28
N VAL A 89 -0.88 -17.39 14.81
CA VAL A 89 0.28 -17.88 15.57
C VAL A 89 0.74 -16.87 16.65
N GLY A 90 0.40 -15.59 16.48
CA GLY A 90 0.88 -14.51 17.35
C GLY A 90 2.28 -13.98 17.00
N ASP A 91 2.78 -14.26 15.78
CA ASP A 91 4.05 -13.71 15.30
C ASP A 91 3.88 -12.26 14.81
N MET A 92 3.97 -11.34 15.78
CA MET A 92 3.82 -9.90 15.55
C MET A 92 4.87 -9.33 14.59
N ARG A 93 6.09 -9.88 14.58
CA ARG A 93 7.16 -9.40 13.69
C ARG A 93 6.84 -9.72 12.24
N LYS A 94 6.41 -10.95 11.97
CA LYS A 94 6.00 -11.37 10.62
C LYS A 94 4.76 -10.63 10.15
N LEU A 95 3.76 -10.48 11.01
CA LEU A 95 2.55 -9.72 10.71
C LEU A 95 2.86 -8.26 10.32
N TYR A 96 3.75 -7.59 11.06
CA TYR A 96 4.17 -6.23 10.74
C TYR A 96 4.84 -6.13 9.37
N ASN A 97 5.78 -7.03 9.07
CA ASN A 97 6.50 -7.03 7.80
C ASN A 97 5.56 -7.25 6.61
N ILE A 98 4.62 -8.20 6.73
CA ILE A 98 3.63 -8.49 5.70
C ILE A 98 2.68 -7.30 5.50
N THR A 99 2.17 -6.70 6.58
CA THR A 99 1.32 -5.51 6.53
C THR A 99 2.05 -4.32 5.89
N LYS A 100 3.35 -4.17 6.17
CA LYS A 100 4.22 -3.17 5.52
C LYS A 100 4.37 -3.43 4.02
N GLN A 101 4.50 -4.68 3.61
CA GLN A 101 4.55 -5.06 2.19
C GLN A 101 3.23 -4.79 1.46
N LEU A 102 2.08 -5.11 2.08
CA LEU A 102 0.74 -4.90 1.51
C LEU A 102 0.36 -3.41 1.43
N SER A 103 0.67 -2.65 2.47
CA SER A 103 0.35 -1.21 2.53
C SER A 103 1.11 -0.38 1.51
N GLY A 104 2.20 -0.93 0.93
CA GLY A 104 2.90 -0.36 -0.23
C GLY A 104 3.21 1.13 -0.11
N ARG A 105 3.40 1.62 1.13
CA ARG A 105 3.18 3.03 1.45
C ARG A 105 4.04 3.91 0.56
N VAL A 106 3.37 4.69 -0.28
CA VAL A 106 3.93 5.88 -0.92
C VAL A 106 4.27 6.81 0.24
N ASN A 107 5.55 7.02 0.45
CA ASN A 107 6.01 7.96 1.44
C ASN A 107 5.63 9.39 1.00
N THR A 108 4.48 9.89 1.42
CA THR A 108 4.27 11.34 1.48
C THR A 108 4.80 11.84 2.82
N ASN A 109 6.11 11.80 3.02
CA ASN A 109 6.77 12.65 3.99
C ASN A 109 6.84 14.04 3.36
N SER A 110 5.73 14.77 3.45
CA SER A 110 5.83 16.22 3.52
C SER A 110 4.98 16.66 4.70
N THR A 111 5.50 16.37 5.89
CA THR A 111 5.02 16.94 7.15
C THR A 111 5.62 18.33 7.40
N HIS A 112 6.14 19.00 6.36
CA HIS A 112 6.68 20.35 6.47
C HIS A 112 5.72 21.32 5.78
N ILE A 113 5.09 22.19 6.57
CA ILE A 113 4.41 23.38 6.06
C ILE A 113 5.53 24.35 5.64
N LYS A 114 5.55 24.74 4.36
CA LYS A 114 6.54 25.70 3.84
C LYS A 114 6.08 27.12 4.15
N ASP A 115 6.96 27.94 4.71
CA ASP A 115 6.78 29.38 4.72
C ASP A 115 7.05 29.98 3.32
N LYS A 116 6.67 31.23 3.09
CA LYS A 116 6.83 31.95 1.82
C LYS A 116 8.29 32.09 1.36
N ASP A 117 9.23 32.06 2.31
CA ASP A 117 10.67 32.16 2.05
C ASP A 117 11.35 30.79 1.86
N GLY A 118 10.58 29.70 1.86
CA GLY A 118 11.04 28.36 1.51
C GLY A 118 11.83 27.62 2.60
N ASP A 119 11.91 28.18 3.81
CA ASP A 119 12.63 27.57 4.93
C ASP A 119 11.78 26.50 5.65
N HIS A 120 12.47 25.49 6.19
CA HIS A 120 11.83 24.31 6.81
C HIS A 120 11.88 24.46 8.33
N ASN A 121 10.77 24.80 8.98
CA ASN A 121 10.71 24.83 10.45
C ASN A 121 10.28 23.45 10.97
N PRO A 122 11.13 22.68 11.68
CA PRO A 122 10.67 21.51 12.40
C PRO A 122 9.80 21.99 13.56
N VAL A 123 8.52 21.61 13.58
CA VAL A 123 7.66 21.83 14.75
C VAL A 123 8.19 20.95 15.89
N TYR A 124 9.14 21.48 16.66
CA TYR A 124 9.45 21.01 18.00
C TYR A 124 8.53 21.74 18.98
N GLU A 125 7.24 21.43 18.91
CA GLU A 125 6.37 21.61 20.07
C GLU A 125 5.88 20.25 20.48
N ALA A 126 6.43 19.77 21.59
CA ALA A 126 6.04 18.53 22.22
C ALA A 126 4.51 18.55 22.45
N PRO A 127 3.74 17.54 21.98
CA PRO A 127 2.31 17.45 22.26
C PRO A 127 1.99 17.33 23.76
N HIS A 128 3.03 17.12 24.59
CA HIS A 128 2.92 16.89 26.03
C HIS A 128 2.44 18.10 26.84
N ALA A 129 2.63 19.33 26.39
CA ALA A 129 2.29 20.51 27.20
C ALA A 129 0.82 20.94 27.08
N HIS A 130 0.14 20.59 25.98
CA HIS A 130 -1.25 21.00 25.73
C HIS A 130 -2.27 19.92 26.12
N PHE A 131 -1.83 18.68 26.33
CA PHE A 131 -2.70 17.56 26.68
C PHE A 131 -2.93 17.44 28.21
N THR A 132 -2.03 17.99 29.02
CA THR A 132 -2.15 17.94 30.49
C THR A 132 -3.21 18.88 31.05
N SER A 133 -3.65 19.91 30.30
CA SER A 133 -4.77 20.77 30.74
C SER A 133 -6.14 20.17 30.40
N ALA A 134 -6.23 19.36 29.35
CA ALA A 134 -7.47 18.68 28.95
C ALA A 134 -7.67 17.31 29.62
N THR A 135 -6.67 16.81 30.36
CA THR A 135 -6.73 15.56 31.12
C THR A 135 -6.56 15.77 32.63
N HIS A 136 -7.04 16.89 33.16
CA HIS A 136 -7.38 16.92 34.57
C HIS A 136 -8.70 16.16 34.74
N TRP A 137 -8.60 14.84 34.97
CA TRP A 137 -9.69 14.07 35.55
C TRP A 137 -10.06 14.74 36.88
N PRO A 138 -11.33 15.09 37.12
CA PRO A 138 -11.70 15.82 38.33
C PRO A 138 -11.30 15.00 39.58
N PRO A 139 -10.85 15.66 40.67
CA PRO A 139 -10.57 14.98 41.93
C PRO A 139 -11.78 14.13 42.34
N GLN A 140 -11.54 12.87 42.73
CA GLN A 140 -12.59 11.87 42.96
C GLN A 140 -13.40 12.09 44.25
N ASP A 141 -13.16 13.19 44.97
CA ASP A 141 -13.69 13.37 46.32
C ASP A 141 -15.14 13.93 46.39
N GLU A 142 -15.80 14.20 45.26
CA GLU A 142 -17.19 14.73 45.25
C GLU A 142 -18.24 13.74 44.73
N ALA A 143 -17.85 12.50 44.36
CA ALA A 143 -18.79 11.53 43.78
C ALA A 143 -19.31 10.47 44.77
N GLU A 144 -18.73 10.34 45.97
CA GLU A 144 -19.14 9.30 46.93
C GLU A 144 -20.39 9.68 47.75
N GLU A 145 -20.75 10.96 47.87
CA GLU A 145 -21.94 11.36 48.65
C GLU A 145 -23.29 11.15 47.93
N SER A 146 -23.32 11.05 46.59
CA SER A 146 -24.61 10.83 45.89
C SER A 146 -25.03 9.36 45.77
N TYR A 147 -24.09 8.41 45.97
CA TYR A 147 -24.36 6.98 45.82
C TYR A 147 -24.87 6.29 47.09
N LEU A 148 -24.73 6.91 48.28
CA LEU A 148 -25.19 6.33 49.54
C LEU A 148 -26.63 6.75 49.95
N GLU A 149 -27.19 7.81 49.37
CA GLU A 149 -28.58 8.23 49.68
C GLU A 149 -29.65 7.47 48.87
N THR A 150 -29.29 6.87 47.72
CA THR A 150 -30.27 6.18 46.87
C THR A 150 -30.53 4.73 47.24
N THR A 151 -29.64 4.08 48.02
CA THR A 151 -29.87 2.71 48.48
C THR A 151 -30.79 2.62 49.70
N SER A 152 -31.09 3.74 50.37
CA SER A 152 -32.05 3.77 51.49
C SER A 152 -33.52 3.77 51.02
N ASN A 153 -33.80 4.20 49.78
CA ASN A 153 -35.18 4.42 49.32
C ASN A 153 -35.76 3.31 48.43
N CYS A 154 -35.04 2.19 48.24
CA CYS A 154 -35.51 1.08 47.40
C CYS A 154 -36.02 -0.15 48.18
N ASP A 155 -35.80 -0.22 49.50
CA ASP A 155 -36.22 -1.37 50.32
C ASP A 155 -37.66 -1.27 50.87
N GLU A 156 -38.35 -0.13 50.74
CA GLU A 156 -39.76 -0.02 51.18
C GLU A 156 -40.79 -0.45 50.13
N HIS A 157 -40.43 -0.59 48.86
CA HIS A 157 -41.39 -0.96 47.80
C HIS A 157 -41.56 -2.46 47.55
N LEU A 158 -40.70 -3.31 48.13
CA LEU A 158 -40.81 -4.77 47.99
C LEU A 158 -41.72 -5.44 49.03
N HIS A 159 -42.34 -4.69 49.95
CA HIS A 159 -43.34 -5.22 50.90
C HIS A 159 -44.80 -4.89 50.54
N ALA A 160 -45.05 -4.18 49.44
CA ALA A 160 -46.41 -3.76 49.05
C ALA A 160 -47.05 -4.60 47.92
N MET A 161 -46.41 -5.69 47.47
CA MET A 161 -46.98 -6.61 46.46
C MET A 161 -46.91 -8.07 46.92
N ARG A 162 -47.50 -8.38 48.08
CA ARG A 162 -47.88 -9.75 48.45
C ARG A 162 -49.32 -9.77 48.93
#